data_AF-A0A2N9LJB5-F1
#
_entry.id   AF-A0A2N9LJB5-F1
#
_cell.length_a   1.000
_cell.length_b   1.000
_cell.length_c   1.000
_cell.angle_alpha   90.00
_cell.angle_beta   90.00
_cell.angle_gamma   90.00
#
_symmetry.space_group_name_H-M   'P 1'
#
loop_
_entity.id
_entity.type
_entity.pdbx_description
1 polymer ?
#
loop_
_entity_poly.entity_id
_entity_poly.type
_entity_poly.pdbx_seq_one_letter_code
_entity_poly.pdbx_strand_id
1 'polypeptide(L)' 'MPSLPRGLMVAATDSRHYADIADQVYRFTPVRAAPEDLARFPGSNERIRLANYAQMIRFCHRLIEISTGTASSIDGTPR' A
#
# COMPACT_ATOMS: atom_id res chain seq x y z
N MET A 1 -8.12 2.19 24.75
CA MET A 1 -6.96 1.62 24.04
C MET A 1 -6.65 2.48 22.83
N PRO A 2 -5.40 2.87 22.57
CA PRO A 2 -5.11 3.70 21.40
C PRO A 2 -5.30 2.84 20.16
N SER A 3 -6.25 3.19 19.31
CA SER A 3 -6.39 2.59 17.98
C SER A 3 -5.17 3.01 17.17
N LEU A 4 -4.33 2.07 16.76
CA LEU A 4 -3.29 2.32 15.77
C LEU A 4 -3.94 2.95 14.51
N PRO A 5 -3.33 3.98 13.91
CA PRO A 5 -3.82 4.55 12.66
C PRO A 5 -3.97 3.44 11.62
N ARG A 6 -5.13 3.38 10.97
CA ARG A 6 -5.40 2.42 9.90
C ARG A 6 -4.40 2.66 8.77
N GLY A 7 -3.39 1.81 8.64
CA GLY A 7 -2.43 1.83 7.53
C GLY A 7 -0.97 2.14 7.88
N LEU A 8 -0.61 2.34 9.15
CA LEU A 8 0.79 2.51 9.52
C LEU A 8 1.48 1.14 9.61
N MET A 9 2.49 0.91 8.76
CA MET A 9 3.34 -0.27 8.88
C MET A 9 4.14 -0.22 10.19
N VAL A 10 3.86 -1.17 11.09
CA VAL A 10 4.54 -1.29 12.41
C VAL A 10 5.82 -2.16 12.32
N ALA A 11 5.97 -2.92 11.24
CA ALA A 11 7.12 -3.81 11.03
C ALA A 11 8.36 -3.06 10.51
N ALA A 12 9.54 -3.53 10.93
CA ALA A 12 10.81 -2.99 10.50
C ALA A 12 11.11 -3.45 9.05
N THR A 13 10.82 -2.60 8.06
CA THR A 13 11.13 -2.88 6.65
C THR A 13 12.43 -2.25 6.17
N ASP A 14 12.88 -2.69 5.00
CA ASP A 14 14.05 -2.11 4.32
C ASP A 14 13.87 -0.63 3.95
N SER A 15 12.65 -0.09 4.10
CA SER A 15 12.36 1.35 3.97
C SER A 15 13.24 2.26 4.83
N ARG A 16 13.88 1.73 5.91
CA ARG A 16 14.87 2.49 6.69
C ARG A 16 16.13 2.83 5.88
N HIS A 17 16.53 1.97 4.94
CA HIS A 17 17.73 2.14 4.13
C HIS A 17 17.51 3.08 2.94
N TYR A 18 16.25 3.35 2.60
CA TYR A 18 15.87 4.25 1.53
C TYR A 18 15.58 5.68 2.01
N ALA A 19 15.59 5.92 3.33
CA ALA A 19 15.18 7.20 3.92
C ALA A 19 16.03 8.39 3.41
N ASP A 20 17.32 8.18 3.16
CA ASP A 20 18.25 9.25 2.78
C ASP A 20 18.48 9.35 1.26
N ILE A 21 17.95 8.40 0.46
CA ILE A 21 18.22 8.29 -0.99
C ILE A 21 16.96 8.33 -1.86
N ALA A 22 15.78 8.43 -1.25
CA ALA A 22 14.51 8.51 -1.95
C ALA A 22 13.68 9.69 -1.45
N ASP A 23 13.20 10.52 -2.38
CA ASP A 23 12.34 11.67 -2.05
C ASP A 23 10.97 11.25 -1.47
N GLN A 24 10.52 10.03 -1.77
CA GLN A 24 9.22 9.52 -1.37
C GLN A 24 9.31 8.08 -0.87
N VAL A 25 8.93 7.86 0.40
CA VAL A 25 8.91 6.53 1.04
C VAL A 25 7.51 6.21 1.53
N TYR A 26 6.87 5.21 0.92
CA TYR A 26 5.51 4.79 1.22
C TYR A 26 5.51 3.54 2.12
N ARG A 27 4.94 3.64 3.32
CA ARG A 27 4.94 2.56 4.34
C ARG A 27 3.53 2.08 4.67
N PHE A 28 2.87 1.47 3.70
CA PHE A 28 1.55 0.87 3.88
C PHE A 28 1.41 -0.38 3.02
N THR A 29 0.40 -1.19 3.32
CA THR A 29 -0.02 -2.32 2.49
C THR A 29 -1.43 -2.04 1.99
N PRO A 30 -1.70 -1.99 0.66
CA PRO A 30 -3.00 -1.58 0.11
C PRO A 30 -4.05 -2.70 0.18
N VAL A 31 -4.13 -3.39 1.32
CA VAL A 31 -5.11 -4.45 1.57
C VAL A 31 -6.36 -3.86 2.20
N ARG A 32 -7.52 -4.18 1.61
CA ARG A 32 -8.82 -3.96 2.25
C ARG A 32 -9.07 -5.07 3.26
N ALA A 33 -8.52 -4.92 4.46
CA ALA A 33 -8.70 -5.88 5.54
C ALA A 33 -10.05 -5.63 6.25
N ALA A 34 -10.87 -6.67 6.38
CA ALA A 34 -11.97 -6.66 7.32
C ALA A 34 -11.43 -6.83 8.76
N PRO A 35 -12.18 -6.45 9.81
CA PRO A 35 -11.73 -6.62 11.19
C PRO A 35 -11.26 -8.04 11.53
N GLU A 36 -11.91 -9.06 10.95
CA GLU A 36 -11.56 -10.48 11.15
C GLU A 36 -10.23 -10.88 10.46
N ASP A 37 -9.78 -10.10 9.48
CA ASP A 37 -8.49 -10.28 8.81
C ASP A 37 -7.36 -9.65 9.62
N LEU A 38 -7.64 -8.57 10.36
CA LEU A 38 -6.63 -7.84 11.14
C LEU A 38 -6.02 -8.68 12.27
N ALA A 39 -6.80 -9.57 12.88
CA ALA A 39 -6.30 -10.47 13.93
C ALA A 39 -5.28 -11.50 13.42
N ARG A 40 -5.12 -11.63 12.09
CA ARG A 40 -4.22 -12.59 11.46
C ARG A 40 -2.88 -11.98 11.05
N PHE A 41 -2.74 -10.64 11.15
CA PHE A 41 -1.54 -9.93 10.75
C PHE A 41 -0.82 -9.31 11.96
N PRO A 42 0.49 -9.55 12.14
CA PRO A 42 1.27 -10.68 11.66
C PRO A 42 0.96 -11.96 12.47
N GLY A 43 0.88 -13.12 11.82
CA GLY A 43 0.46 -14.36 12.50
C GLY A 43 0.74 -15.64 11.71
N SER A 44 0.44 -16.80 12.29
CA SER A 44 0.51 -18.06 11.54
C SER A 44 -0.68 -18.18 10.58
N ASN A 45 -0.47 -18.82 9.42
CA ASN A 45 -1.52 -19.03 8.40
C ASN A 45 -2.14 -17.72 7.89
N GLU A 46 -1.29 -16.71 7.64
CA GLU A 46 -1.70 -15.49 6.95
C GLU A 46 -2.32 -15.83 5.60
N ARG A 47 -3.45 -15.21 5.29
CA ARG A 47 -4.15 -15.42 4.02
C ARG A 47 -4.83 -14.15 3.58
N ILE A 48 -4.92 -13.99 2.27
CA ILE A 48 -5.59 -12.87 1.62
C ILE A 48 -6.65 -13.42 0.66
N ARG A 49 -7.80 -12.75 0.60
CA ARG A 49 -8.82 -13.06 -0.41
C ARG A 49 -8.24 -12.77 -1.80
N LEU A 50 -8.50 -13.64 -2.78
CA LEU A 50 -8.02 -13.43 -4.16
C LEU A 50 -8.43 -12.08 -4.74
N ALA A 51 -9.66 -11.63 -4.45
CA ALA A 51 -10.13 -10.30 -4.83
C ALA A 51 -9.27 -9.18 -4.23
N ASN A 52 -8.85 -9.29 -2.97
CA ASN A 52 -7.97 -8.30 -2.34
C ASN A 52 -6.59 -8.30 -3.01
N TYR A 53 -6.05 -9.47 -3.34
CA TYR A 53 -4.77 -9.57 -4.05
C TYR A 53 -4.81 -8.90 -5.43
N ALA A 54 -5.87 -9.12 -6.21
CA ALA A 54 -6.07 -8.45 -7.49
C ALA A 54 -6.18 -6.92 -7.34
N GLN A 55 -6.84 -6.43 -6.28
CA GLN A 55 -6.93 -5.00 -5.98
C GLN A 55 -5.58 -4.40 -5.59
N MET A 56 -4.72 -5.13 -4.87
CA MET A 56 -3.36 -4.69 -4.56
C MET A 56 -2.52 -4.53 -5.83
N ILE A 57 -2.59 -5.49 -6.76
CA ILE A 57 -1.87 -5.40 -8.04
C ILE A 57 -2.30 -4.14 -8.80
N ARG A 58 -3.61 -3.91 -8.92
CA ARG A 58 -4.15 -2.70 -9.56
C ARG A 58 -3.69 -1.41 -8.88
N PHE A 59 -3.64 -1.41 -7.54
CA PHE A 59 -3.14 -0.27 -6.79
C PHE A 59 -1.67 0.01 -7.11
N CYS A 60 -0.79 -1.00 -7.04
CA CYS A 60 0.62 -0.83 -7.35
C CYS A 60 0.85 -0.36 -8.78
N HIS A 61 0.13 -0.93 -9.75
CA HIS A 61 0.18 -0.50 -11.15
C HIS A 61 -0.16 0.99 -11.27
N ARG A 62 -1.29 1.43 -10.68
CA ARG A 62 -1.72 2.82 -10.74
C ARG A 62 -0.77 3.77 -10.03
N LEU A 63 -0.20 3.35 -8.90
CA LEU A 63 0.79 4.14 -8.16
C LEU A 63 2.02 4.40 -9.05
N ILE A 64 2.54 3.37 -9.74
CA ILE A 64 3.69 3.48 -10.63
C ILE A 64 3.38 4.40 -11.82
N GLU A 65 2.19 4.28 -12.42
CA GLU A 65 1.79 5.17 -13.53
C GLU A 65 1.76 6.64 -13.11
N ILE A 66 1.17 6.91 -11.94
CA ILE A 66 1.05 8.27 -11.41
C ILE A 66 2.44 8.82 -11.05
N SER A 67 3.31 8.00 -10.41
CA SER A 67 4.64 8.43 -10.00
C SER A 67 5.59 8.67 -11.19
N THR A 68 5.34 8.02 -12.33
CA THR A 68 6.15 8.19 -13.56
C THR A 68 5.58 9.22 -14.52
N GLY A 69 4.43 9.84 -14.19
CA GLY A 69 3.75 10.80 -15.07
C GLY A 69 3.13 10.17 -16.32
N THR A 70 3.07 8.84 -16.40
CA THR A 70 2.49 8.10 -17.54
C THR A 70 0.97 7.97 -17.43
N ALA A 71 0.39 8.37 -16.29
CA ALA A 71 -1.05 8.46 -16.13
C ALA A 71 -1.65 9.51 -17.08
N SER A 72 -2.32 9.05 -18.15
CA SER A 72 -3.15 9.91 -19.00
C SER A 72 -4.11 10.73 -18.15
N SER A 73 -4.18 12.04 -18.44
CA SER A 73 -5.17 12.92 -17.83
C SER A 73 -6.56 12.36 -18.09
N ILE A 74 -7.29 12.05 -17.03
CA ILE A 74 -8.68 11.56 -17.10
C ILE A 74 -9.65 12.69 -17.51
N ASP A 75 -9.15 13.92 -17.57
CA ASP A 75 -9.89 15.11 -17.94
C ASP A 75 -9.02 15.92 -18.91
N GLY A 76 -9.54 16.30 -20.07
CA GLY A 76 -8.80 16.83 -21.23
C GLY A 76 -8.09 18.19 -21.06
N THR A 77 -7.65 18.54 -19.86
CA THR A 77 -6.85 19.73 -19.58
C THR A 77 -5.36 19.36 -19.62
N PRO A 78 -4.53 20.02 -20.46
CA PRO A 78 -3.08 19.81 -20.44
C PRO A 78 -2.49 20.31 -19.12
N ARG A 79 -1.45 19.64 -18.61
CA ARG A 79 -0.60 20.18 -17.53
C ARG A 79 0.40 21.19 -18.08
#